data_AF-A0A954WVY1-F1
#
_entry.id   AF-A0A954WVY1-F1
#
_cell.length_a   1.000
_cell.length_b   1.000
_cell.length_c   1.000
_cell.angle_alpha   90.00
_cell.angle_beta   90.00
_cell.angle_gamma   90.00
#
_symmetry.space_group_name_H-M   'P 1'
#
loop_
_entity.id
_entity.type
_entity.pdbx_description
1 polymer ?
#
loop_
_entity_poly.entity_id
_entity_poly.type
_entity_poly.pdbx_seq_one_letter_code
_entity_poly.pdbx_strand_id
1 'polypeptide(L)'
;MRCSSIVTFWIVCSLMSVDAFADAANSRISWTSSRVKGTPTRPDDYKIEPLFPALAFVNPTSIGELDKTGLLLITQMDGKVFSIPKNADRNSAQEELTLIGNLAELTGGGV
;
A
#
# COMPACT_ATOMS: atom_id res chain seq x y z
N MET A 1 -48.70 50.83 -1.73
CA MET A 1 -48.50 49.66 -2.61
C MET A 1 -47.61 48.65 -1.88
N ARG A 2 -47.98 47.37 -1.97
CA ARG A 2 -47.64 46.24 -1.09
C ARG A 2 -46.13 46.04 -0.83
N CYS A 3 -45.63 46.52 0.32
CA CYS A 3 -44.28 46.19 0.83
C CYS A 3 -44.26 44.85 1.64
N SER A 4 -45.40 44.16 1.71
CA SER A 4 -45.62 43.00 2.59
C SER A 4 -45.23 41.64 1.99
N SER A 5 -44.62 41.59 0.80
CA SER A 5 -44.34 40.34 0.08
C SER A 5 -42.86 39.92 0.06
N ILE A 6 -41.95 40.77 0.52
CA ILE A 6 -40.49 40.48 0.50
C ILE A 6 -40.05 39.78 1.79
N VAL A 7 -40.63 40.14 2.94
CA VAL A 7 -40.27 39.57 4.26
C VAL A 7 -40.78 38.13 4.42
N THR A 8 -41.92 37.81 3.81
CA THR A 8 -42.51 36.45 3.85
C THR A 8 -41.73 35.44 3.01
N PHE A 9 -41.02 35.86 1.97
CA PHE A 9 -40.20 34.96 1.14
C PHE A 9 -38.91 34.53 1.86
N TRP A 10 -38.33 35.40 2.68
CA TRP A 10 -37.17 35.08 3.52
C TRP A 10 -37.50 34.09 4.65
N ILE A 11 -38.70 34.19 5.25
CA ILE A 11 -39.12 33.30 6.33
C ILE A 11 -39.39 31.87 5.82
N VAL A 12 -39.93 31.71 4.61
CA VAL A 12 -40.19 30.38 4.02
C VAL A 12 -38.89 29.68 3.59
N CYS A 13 -37.88 30.43 3.12
CA CYS A 13 -36.61 29.85 2.68
C CYS A 13 -35.71 29.39 3.85
N SER A 14 -35.90 29.93 5.06
CA SER A 14 -35.16 29.49 6.26
C SER A 14 -35.72 28.21 6.90
N LEU A 15 -36.91 27.76 6.53
CA LEU A 15 -37.55 26.59 7.14
C LEU A 15 -37.33 25.27 6.37
N MET A 16 -36.64 25.28 5.22
CA MET A 16 -36.46 24.09 4.36
C MET A 16 -35.00 23.65 4.16
N SER A 17 -34.10 23.92 5.10
CA SER A 17 -32.77 23.29 5.06
C SER A 17 -32.28 22.97 6.46
N VAL A 18 -32.89 21.93 7.05
CA VAL A 18 -32.16 21.08 7.96
C VAL A 18 -31.75 19.87 7.13
N ASP A 19 -30.55 19.93 6.53
CA ASP A 19 -29.89 18.73 6.07
C ASP A 19 -29.58 17.88 7.30
N ALA A 20 -30.51 16.99 7.62
CA ALA A 20 -30.24 15.88 8.50
C ALA A 20 -29.21 15.00 7.77
N PHE A 21 -27.92 15.29 7.95
CA PHE A 21 -26.89 14.27 7.88
C PHE A 21 -27.11 13.34 9.09
N ALA A 22 -28.20 12.57 9.01
CA ALA A 22 -28.26 11.30 9.70
C ALA A 22 -27.18 10.47 9.01
N ASP A 23 -26.01 10.46 9.64
CA ASP A 23 -25.03 9.42 9.42
C ASP A 23 -25.77 8.12 9.74
N ALA A 24 -26.35 7.51 8.70
CA ALA A 24 -26.79 6.14 8.73
C ALA A 24 -25.52 5.31 8.80
N ALA A 25 -24.84 5.41 9.95
CA ALA A 25 -23.83 4.50 10.41
C ALA A 25 -24.56 3.16 10.50
N ASN A 26 -24.58 2.44 9.38
CA ASN A 26 -25.01 1.07 9.30
C ASN A 26 -24.18 0.35 10.36
N SER A 27 -24.82 0.10 11.50
CA SER A 27 -24.16 -0.33 12.73
C SER A 27 -23.30 -1.53 12.36
N ARG A 28 -21.98 -1.41 12.56
CA ARG A 28 -21.04 -2.50 12.33
C ARG A 28 -21.61 -3.74 13.01
N ILE A 29 -21.90 -4.76 12.22
CA ILE A 29 -22.39 -6.02 12.75
C ILE A 29 -21.35 -6.51 13.75
N SER A 30 -21.78 -6.95 14.93
CA SER A 30 -20.85 -7.49 15.90
C SER A 30 -20.10 -8.67 15.27
N TRP A 31 -18.77 -8.67 15.39
CA TRP A 31 -17.84 -9.77 15.17
C TRP A 31 -18.31 -11.17 15.60
N THR A 32 -19.31 -11.26 16.48
CA THR A 32 -19.96 -12.50 16.91
C THR A 32 -20.94 -13.09 15.90
N SER A 33 -21.32 -12.38 14.84
CA SER A 33 -22.24 -12.91 13.81
C SER A 33 -21.56 -13.79 12.76
N SER A 34 -20.35 -14.31 13.02
CA SER A 34 -19.65 -15.21 12.10
C SER A 34 -20.54 -16.41 11.78
N ARG A 35 -20.88 -16.57 10.49
CA ARG A 35 -21.67 -17.71 9.98
C ARG A 35 -20.76 -18.85 9.48
N VAL A 36 -19.44 -18.75 9.70
CA VAL A 36 -18.49 -19.80 9.32
C VAL A 36 -18.79 -21.04 10.17
N LYS A 37 -19.33 -22.08 9.53
CA LYS A 37 -19.64 -23.38 10.15
C LYS A 37 -18.64 -24.40 9.65
N GLY A 38 -18.15 -25.25 10.55
CA GLY A 38 -17.14 -26.26 10.27
C GLY A 38 -15.74 -25.83 10.70
N THR A 39 -14.83 -26.80 10.79
CA THR A 39 -13.42 -26.55 11.06
C THR A 39 -12.78 -26.03 9.77
N PRO A 40 -12.14 -24.85 9.77
CA PRO A 40 -11.41 -24.40 8.59
C PRO A 40 -10.36 -25.46 8.25
N THR A 41 -10.34 -25.88 6.99
CA THR A 41 -9.30 -26.79 6.50
C THR A 41 -7.94 -26.13 6.69
N ARG A 42 -6.95 -26.89 7.16
CA ARG A 42 -5.58 -26.39 7.32
C ARG A 42 -5.08 -25.90 5.95
N PRO A 43 -4.45 -24.72 5.86
CA PRO A 43 -3.76 -24.33 4.64
C PRO A 43 -2.64 -25.33 4.31
N ASP A 44 -2.30 -25.42 3.03
CA ASP A 44 -1.14 -26.20 2.60
C ASP A 44 0.14 -25.73 3.32
N ASP A 45 1.11 -26.64 3.45
CA ASP A 45 2.38 -26.30 4.09
C ASP A 45 3.15 -25.26 3.26
N TYR A 46 3.72 -24.28 3.95
CA TYR A 46 4.53 -23.23 3.33
C TYR A 46 5.79 -23.83 2.69
N LYS A 47 6.07 -23.41 1.44
CA LYS A 47 7.29 -23.76 0.71
C LYS A 47 8.17 -22.53 0.55
N ILE A 48 9.45 -22.70 0.82
CA ILE A 48 10.46 -21.67 0.58
C ILE A 48 11.07 -21.96 -0.79
N GLU A 49 10.93 -21.01 -1.70
CA GLU A 49 11.54 -21.10 -3.02
C GLU A 49 12.42 -19.87 -3.29
N PRO A 50 13.64 -20.05 -3.81
CA PRO A 50 14.48 -18.93 -4.22
C PRO A 50 13.84 -18.20 -5.41
N LEU A 51 13.52 -16.91 -5.26
CA LEU A 51 12.94 -16.11 -6.33
C LEU A 51 13.90 -15.99 -7.53
N PHE A 52 15.18 -15.66 -7.25
CA PHE A 52 16.25 -15.55 -8.24
C PHE A 52 17.44 -16.42 -7.82
N PRO A 53 17.51 -17.69 -8.23
CA PRO A 53 18.52 -18.64 -7.76
C PRO A 53 19.97 -18.26 -8.08
N ALA A 54 20.18 -17.48 -9.14
CA ALA A 54 21.51 -17.03 -9.56
C ALA A 54 22.03 -15.81 -8.76
N LEU A 55 21.17 -15.13 -7.99
CA LEU A 55 21.54 -13.93 -7.24
C LEU A 55 21.91 -14.25 -5.80
N ALA A 56 23.02 -13.68 -5.33
CA ALA A 56 23.41 -13.70 -3.93
C ALA A 56 23.72 -12.28 -3.46
N PHE A 57 23.19 -11.93 -2.28
CA PHE A 57 23.39 -10.62 -1.66
C PHE A 57 24.19 -10.77 -0.36
N VAL A 58 25.07 -9.82 -0.08
CA VAL A 58 25.87 -9.78 1.15
C VAL A 58 25.13 -8.92 2.16
N ASN A 59 24.78 -9.51 3.32
CA ASN A 59 24.08 -8.84 4.42
C ASN A 59 22.89 -7.96 3.95
N PRO A 60 21.90 -8.53 3.24
CA PRO A 60 20.73 -7.77 2.80
C PRO A 60 19.92 -7.30 4.01
N THR A 61 19.51 -6.03 4.00
CA THR A 61 18.77 -5.40 5.10
C THR A 61 17.27 -5.33 4.83
N SER A 62 16.88 -5.00 3.61
CA SER A 62 15.46 -4.95 3.22
C SER A 62 15.26 -5.17 1.73
N ILE A 63 14.06 -5.64 1.40
CA ILE A 63 13.53 -5.68 0.04
C ILE A 63 12.20 -4.92 0.00
N GLY A 64 11.99 -4.11 -1.03
CA GLY A 64 10.76 -3.34 -1.23
C GLY A 64 10.35 -3.32 -2.69
N GLU A 65 9.04 -3.27 -2.96
CA GLU A 65 8.51 -3.13 -4.30
C GLU A 65 8.12 -1.67 -4.56
N LEU A 66 8.41 -1.19 -5.77
CA LEU A 66 7.96 0.11 -6.24
C LEU A 66 6.75 -0.07 -7.17
N ASP A 67 5.55 0.00 -6.59
CA ASP A 67 4.25 -0.36 -7.18
C ASP A 67 4.02 0.08 -8.63
N LYS A 68 4.46 1.30 -9.00
CA LYS A 68 4.22 1.86 -10.35
C LYS A 68 5.20 1.37 -11.41
N THR A 69 6.37 0.89 -10.99
CA THR A 69 7.45 0.50 -11.90
C THR A 69 7.63 -1.01 -11.98
N GLY A 70 7.10 -1.75 -11.00
CA GLY A 70 7.34 -3.18 -10.87
C GLY A 70 8.80 -3.52 -10.55
N LEU A 71 9.56 -2.56 -10.02
CA LEU A 71 10.94 -2.78 -9.60
C LEU A 71 10.98 -3.25 -8.14
N LEU A 72 11.83 -4.23 -7.88
CA LEU A 72 12.24 -4.62 -6.54
C LEU A 72 13.53 -3.90 -6.19
N LEU A 73 13.54 -3.24 -5.06
CA LEU A 73 14.69 -2.58 -4.46
C LEU A 73 15.27 -3.47 -3.37
N ILE A 74 16.55 -3.78 -3.44
CA ILE A 74 17.28 -4.52 -2.42
C ILE A 74 18.33 -3.61 -1.81
N THR A 75 18.34 -3.51 -0.48
CA THR A 75 19.36 -2.76 0.26
C THR A 75 20.33 -3.70 0.95
N GLN A 76 21.62 -3.35 0.93
CA GLN A 76 22.69 -4.05 1.65
C GLN A 76 23.27 -3.16 2.74
N MET A 77 23.79 -3.80 3.79
CA MET A 77 24.41 -3.12 4.93
C MET A 77 25.65 -2.29 4.57
N ASP A 78 26.32 -2.62 3.47
CA ASP A 78 27.47 -1.88 2.94
C ASP A 78 27.08 -0.57 2.22
N GLY A 79 25.79 -0.24 2.20
CA GLY A 79 25.27 0.99 1.60
C GLY A 79 24.86 0.84 0.14
N LYS A 80 24.95 -0.35 -0.48
CA LYS A 80 24.50 -0.57 -1.85
C LYS A 80 22.99 -0.75 -1.94
N VAL A 81 22.40 -0.14 -2.96
CA VAL A 81 20.99 -0.29 -3.32
C VAL A 81 20.89 -0.81 -4.75
N PHE A 82 20.31 -1.99 -4.91
CA PHE A 82 20.07 -2.63 -6.21
C PHE A 82 18.61 -2.52 -6.62
N SER A 83 18.36 -2.47 -7.93
CA SER A 83 17.04 -2.69 -8.52
C SER A 83 17.05 -3.89 -9.45
N ILE A 84 15.95 -4.64 -9.42
CA ILE A 84 15.65 -5.69 -10.38
C ILE A 84 14.16 -5.67 -10.74
N PRO A 85 13.76 -5.89 -12.01
CA PRO A 85 12.36 -6.08 -12.34
C PRO A 85 11.75 -7.28 -11.61
N LYS A 86 10.56 -7.10 -11.02
CA LYS A 86 9.85 -8.17 -10.30
C LYS A 86 9.53 -9.38 -11.18
N ASN A 87 9.36 -9.14 -12.48
CA ASN A 87 9.06 -10.13 -13.50
C ASN A 87 10.29 -10.55 -14.31
N ALA A 88 11.50 -10.26 -13.85
CA ALA A 88 12.74 -10.75 -14.46
C ALA A 88 12.74 -12.29 -14.49
N ASP A 89 13.39 -12.86 -15.51
CA ASP A 89 13.50 -14.32 -15.60
C ASP A 89 14.28 -14.87 -14.40
N ARG A 90 13.78 -15.95 -13.79
CA ARG A 90 14.36 -16.50 -12.55
C ARG A 90 15.83 -16.89 -12.73
N ASN A 91 16.21 -17.36 -13.92
CA ASN A 91 17.54 -17.91 -14.18
C ASN A 91 18.52 -16.86 -14.73
N SER A 92 18.04 -15.84 -15.44
CA SER A 92 18.88 -14.77 -16.02
C SER A 92 18.72 -13.39 -15.35
N ALA A 93 18.03 -13.33 -14.21
CA ALA A 93 17.85 -12.13 -13.38
C ALA A 93 19.15 -11.36 -13.04
N GLN A 94 20.31 -12.03 -13.07
CA GLN A 94 21.62 -11.42 -12.84
C GLN A 94 21.98 -10.35 -13.89
N GLU A 95 21.47 -10.47 -15.11
CA GLU A 95 21.76 -9.53 -16.20
C GLU A 95 20.95 -8.22 -16.08
N GLU A 96 19.77 -8.29 -15.46
CA GLU A 96 18.87 -7.15 -15.26
C GLU A 96 19.12 -6.42 -13.93
N LEU A 97 19.99 -6.98 -13.07
CA LEU A 97 20.34 -6.38 -11.79
C LEU A 97 21.13 -5.08 -12.00
N THR A 98 20.55 -3.97 -11.55
CA THR A 98 21.16 -2.64 -11.69
C THR A 98 21.51 -2.07 -10.32
N LEU A 99 22.72 -1.54 -10.14
CA LEU A 99 23.08 -0.76 -8.95
C LEU A 99 22.52 0.66 -9.09
N ILE A 100 21.56 1.03 -8.25
CA ILE A 100 20.98 2.39 -8.25
C ILE A 100 21.95 3.37 -7.61
N GLY A 101 22.61 2.96 -6.52
CA GLY A 101 23.53 3.84 -5.82
C GLY A 101 24.26 3.15 -4.68
N ASN A 102 25.36 3.78 -4.29
CA ASN A 102 26.15 3.43 -3.12
C ASN A 102 26.10 4.60 -2.12
N LEU A 103 25.36 4.43 -1.03
CA LEU A 103 25.18 5.47 -0.02
C LEU A 103 26.46 5.73 0.79
N ALA A 104 27.37 4.76 0.88
CA ALA A 104 28.66 4.96 1.55
C ALA A 104 29.49 6.02 0.80
N GLU A 105 29.48 5.98 -0.53
CA GLU A 105 30.19 6.96 -1.37
C GLU A 105 29.55 8.36 -1.28
N LEU A 106 28.22 8.43 -1.29
CA LEU A 106 27.48 9.69 -1.27
C LEU A 106 27.64 10.48 0.04
N THR A 107 27.92 9.78 1.14
CA THR A 107 28.12 10.40 2.46
C THR A 107 29.58 10.75 2.74
N GLY A 108 30.49 10.50 1.78
CA GLY A 108 31.93 10.71 1.94
C GLY A 108 32.58 9.76 2.96
N GLY A 109 31.86 8.72 3.38
CA GLY A 109 32.27 7.80 4.43
C GLY A 109 32.90 6.55 3.84
N GLY A 110 34.23 6.57 3.72
CA GLY A 110 35.00 5.33 3.72
C GLY A 110 34.87 4.68 5.09
N VAL A 111 34.38 3.45 5.11
CA VAL A 111 34.47 2.57 6.29
C VAL A 111 35.92 2.16 6.51
#